data_AF-A0A0P9DBN7-F1
#
_entry.id   AF-A0A0P9DBN7-F1
#
_cell.length_a   1.000
_cell.length_b   1.000
_cell.length_c   1.000
_cell.angle_alpha   90.00
_cell.angle_beta   90.00
_cell.angle_gamma   90.00
#
_symmetry.space_group_name_H-M   'P 1'
#
loop_
_entity.id
_entity.type
_entity.pdbx_description
1 polymer ?
#
loop_
_entity_poly.entity_id
_entity_poly.type
_entity_poly.pdbx_seq_one_letter_code
_entity_poly.pdbx_strand_id
1 'polypeptide(L)'
;AQVAKDTDVQIKATSLKKEDKIDVMHKIKEIYSSVKESSDQKVLVDFIERYAKDSKDIASIQFLNAVRPQPSKTLIPQPEEDKKKGVSTSTAQNPAATLNSSFNATTAAEWAYNNYNRYSTDFPAFTKWGSDCTNFVSQALLKGGLAMTGNWYIYKKNSTYLVPESADQLNYSWSLSDPSPWTSVKEFYSYWRGKYVAGTSRENYEEKHAEFYNRSIYRGDLVIFSKGLSGWITVATHVMIITEYDSTNKDFKLAGHSNERQAYPLLDAIKAYSNIDFYSFR
;
A
#
# COMPACT_ATOMS: atom_id res chain seq x y z
N ALA A 1 -6.03 -10.88 -31.17
CA ALA A 1 -7.49 -11.06 -31.03
C ALA A 1 -7.97 -10.06 -29.99
N GLN A 2 -8.80 -9.13 -30.43
CA GLN A 2 -9.35 -8.06 -29.62
C GLN A 2 -10.34 -8.70 -28.64
N VAL A 3 -9.93 -8.88 -27.38
CA VAL A 3 -10.87 -9.28 -26.33
C VAL A 3 -11.90 -8.15 -26.27
N ALA A 4 -13.13 -8.45 -26.68
CA ALA A 4 -14.24 -7.52 -26.62
C ALA A 4 -14.24 -6.90 -25.23
N LYS A 5 -14.26 -5.56 -25.16
CA LYS A 5 -14.38 -4.81 -23.92
C LYS A 5 -15.73 -5.20 -23.30
N ASP A 6 -15.70 -6.18 -22.42
CA ASP A 6 -16.88 -6.60 -21.69
C ASP A 6 -17.12 -5.56 -20.60
N THR A 7 -17.88 -4.53 -20.95
CA THR A 7 -18.18 -3.37 -20.11
C THR A 7 -18.79 -3.80 -18.77
N ASP A 8 -19.47 -4.96 -18.72
CA ASP A 8 -19.99 -5.55 -17.50
C ASP A 8 -18.88 -5.96 -16.52
N VAL A 9 -17.82 -6.62 -17.02
CA VAL A 9 -16.68 -7.03 -16.21
C VAL A 9 -15.94 -5.80 -15.66
N GLN A 10 -15.84 -4.71 -16.44
CA GLN A 10 -15.26 -3.45 -15.97
C GLN A 10 -16.03 -2.83 -14.81
N ILE A 11 -17.36 -2.76 -14.93
CA ILE A 11 -18.24 -2.22 -13.89
C ILE A 11 -18.14 -3.10 -12.63
N LYS A 12 -18.21 -4.43 -12.78
CA LYS A 12 -18.10 -5.37 -11.66
C LYS A 12 -16.71 -5.35 -11.00
N ALA A 13 -15.64 -5.21 -11.78
CA ALA A 13 -14.27 -5.14 -11.29
C ALA A 13 -14.02 -3.90 -10.40
N THR A 14 -14.83 -2.86 -10.55
CA THR A 14 -14.79 -1.63 -9.74
C THR A 14 -15.92 -1.53 -8.71
N SER A 15 -16.95 -2.38 -8.80
CA SER A 15 -18.09 -2.42 -7.87
C SER A 15 -17.71 -2.74 -6.43
N LEU A 16 -18.48 -2.24 -5.46
CA LEU A 16 -18.30 -2.55 -4.04
C LEU A 16 -19.05 -3.82 -3.60
N LYS A 17 -19.90 -4.38 -4.46
CA LYS A 17 -20.66 -5.59 -4.13
C LYS A 17 -19.73 -6.80 -4.13
N LYS A 18 -19.85 -7.62 -3.09
CA LYS A 18 -19.06 -8.84 -2.93
C LYS A 18 -19.28 -9.79 -4.12
N GLU A 19 -20.53 -9.92 -4.55
CA GLU A 19 -20.98 -10.80 -5.63
C GLU A 19 -20.31 -10.40 -6.96
N ASP A 20 -20.26 -9.11 -7.25
CA ASP A 20 -19.59 -8.59 -8.44
C ASP A 20 -18.08 -8.90 -8.43
N LYS A 21 -17.43 -8.91 -7.25
CA LYS A 21 -16.02 -9.35 -7.14
C LYS A 21 -15.85 -10.83 -7.41
N ILE A 22 -16.79 -11.66 -6.95
CA ILE A 22 -16.77 -13.11 -7.20
C ILE A 22 -16.88 -13.38 -8.71
N ASP A 23 -17.84 -12.72 -9.38
CA ASP A 23 -18.01 -12.81 -10.84
C ASP A 23 -16.72 -12.50 -11.59
N VAL A 24 -16.06 -11.40 -11.21
CA VAL A 24 -14.81 -10.97 -11.86
C VAL A 24 -13.69 -11.98 -11.61
N MET A 25 -13.57 -12.51 -10.39
CA MET A 25 -12.57 -13.56 -10.10
C MET A 25 -12.83 -14.84 -10.88
N HIS A 26 -14.08 -15.26 -11.04
CA HIS A 26 -14.43 -16.41 -11.87
C HIS A 26 -14.10 -16.15 -13.32
N LYS A 27 -14.37 -14.94 -13.83
CA LYS A 27 -14.00 -14.55 -15.20
C LYS A 27 -12.50 -14.55 -15.43
N ILE A 28 -11.72 -14.07 -14.45
CA ILE A 28 -10.26 -14.14 -14.47
C ILE A 28 -9.80 -15.59 -14.66
N LYS A 29 -10.34 -16.51 -13.86
CA LYS A 29 -9.98 -17.93 -13.92
C LYS A 29 -10.23 -18.53 -15.29
N GLU A 30 -11.36 -18.19 -15.93
CA GLU A 30 -11.70 -18.66 -17.28
C GLU A 30 -10.67 -18.23 -18.33
N ILE A 31 -10.21 -16.98 -18.26
CA ILE A 31 -9.33 -16.42 -19.29
C ILE A 31 -7.84 -16.61 -19.00
N TYR A 32 -7.46 -16.94 -17.77
CA TYR A 32 -6.07 -16.91 -17.30
C TYR A 32 -5.09 -17.69 -18.18
N SER A 33 -5.44 -18.92 -18.56
CA SER A 33 -4.62 -19.77 -19.42
C SER A 33 -4.47 -19.24 -20.85
N SER A 34 -5.37 -18.35 -21.28
CA SER A 34 -5.36 -17.72 -22.61
C SER A 34 -4.54 -16.43 -22.65
N VAL A 35 -4.16 -15.88 -21.49
CA VAL A 35 -3.30 -14.70 -21.39
C VAL A 35 -1.85 -15.12 -21.55
N LYS A 36 -1.19 -14.59 -22.59
CA LYS A 36 0.18 -14.99 -22.97
C LYS A 36 1.27 -14.26 -22.20
N GLU A 37 1.02 -13.02 -21.83
CA GLU A 37 1.99 -12.18 -21.13
C GLU A 37 2.01 -12.52 -19.63
N SER A 38 3.17 -12.89 -19.10
CA SER A 38 3.34 -13.27 -17.70
C SER A 38 3.09 -12.10 -16.74
N SER A 39 3.36 -10.86 -17.17
CA SER A 39 3.01 -9.65 -16.44
C SER A 39 1.50 -9.52 -16.24
N ASP A 40 0.71 -9.84 -17.27
CA ASP A 40 -0.74 -9.70 -17.26
C ASP A 40 -1.39 -10.84 -16.48
N GLN A 41 -0.84 -12.05 -16.59
CA GLN A 41 -1.20 -13.17 -15.70
C GLN A 41 -0.95 -12.82 -14.23
N LYS A 42 0.21 -12.25 -13.91
CA LYS A 42 0.51 -11.82 -12.53
C LYS A 42 -0.52 -10.81 -12.01
N VAL A 43 -0.97 -9.90 -12.87
CA VAL A 43 -1.98 -8.88 -12.55
C VAL A 43 -3.34 -9.51 -12.25
N LEU A 44 -3.77 -10.45 -13.09
CA LEU A 44 -4.98 -11.26 -12.89
C LEU A 44 -4.95 -11.98 -11.53
N VAL A 45 -3.80 -12.58 -11.20
CA VAL A 45 -3.60 -13.26 -9.92
C VAL A 45 -3.59 -12.28 -8.75
N ASP A 46 -2.97 -11.11 -8.88
CA ASP A 46 -2.97 -10.07 -7.86
C ASP A 46 -4.40 -9.56 -7.57
N PHE A 47 -5.31 -9.54 -8.55
CA PHE A 47 -6.74 -9.24 -8.33
C PHE A 47 -7.45 -10.35 -7.57
N ILE A 48 -7.24 -11.63 -7.92
CA ILE A 48 -7.82 -12.75 -7.19
C ILE A 48 -7.30 -12.80 -5.75
N GLU A 49 -5.99 -12.59 -5.56
CA GLU A 49 -5.37 -12.52 -4.23
C GLU A 49 -6.01 -11.44 -3.36
N ARG A 50 -6.37 -10.31 -3.99
CA ARG A 50 -7.16 -9.26 -3.34
C ARG A 50 -8.50 -9.84 -2.88
N TYR A 51 -9.39 -10.33 -3.73
CA TYR A 51 -10.78 -10.55 -3.28
C TYR A 51 -11.12 -11.97 -2.77
N ALA A 52 -10.30 -12.99 -3.03
CA ALA A 52 -10.66 -14.39 -2.79
C ALA A 52 -10.88 -14.74 -1.30
N LYS A 53 -10.02 -14.24 -0.41
CA LYS A 53 -10.12 -14.54 1.04
C LYS A 53 -11.34 -13.89 1.68
N ASP A 54 -11.54 -12.60 1.42
CA ASP A 54 -12.64 -11.82 2.02
C ASP A 54 -14.01 -12.24 1.48
N SER A 55 -14.08 -12.61 0.20
CA SER A 55 -15.29 -13.14 -0.39
C SER A 55 -15.63 -14.56 0.09
N LYS A 56 -14.66 -15.28 0.67
CA LYS A 56 -14.76 -16.70 1.03
C LYS A 56 -15.09 -17.60 -0.17
N ASP A 57 -14.75 -17.17 -1.39
CA ASP A 57 -14.98 -17.96 -2.59
C ASP A 57 -13.93 -19.07 -2.72
N ILE A 58 -14.33 -20.30 -2.36
CA ILE A 58 -13.46 -21.48 -2.33
C ILE A 58 -12.79 -21.71 -3.69
N ALA A 59 -13.54 -21.52 -4.78
CA ALA A 59 -13.07 -21.77 -6.13
C ALA A 59 -11.92 -20.81 -6.52
N SER A 60 -11.99 -19.54 -6.11
CA SER A 60 -10.92 -18.55 -6.33
C SER A 60 -9.71 -18.77 -5.41
N ILE A 61 -9.93 -19.21 -4.17
CA ILE A 61 -8.85 -19.57 -3.24
C ILE A 61 -8.05 -20.77 -3.77
N GLN A 62 -8.73 -21.82 -4.26
CA GLN A 62 -8.08 -22.99 -4.83
C GLN A 62 -7.27 -22.64 -6.08
N PHE A 63 -7.85 -21.83 -6.97
CA PHE A 63 -7.14 -21.34 -8.15
C PHE A 63 -5.87 -20.57 -7.76
N LEU A 64 -5.97 -19.64 -6.80
CA LEU A 64 -4.84 -18.85 -6.31
C LEU A 64 -3.70 -19.75 -5.80
N ASN A 65 -4.02 -20.80 -5.05
CA ASN A 65 -3.04 -21.76 -4.55
C ASN A 65 -2.36 -22.58 -5.67
N ALA A 66 -3.09 -22.86 -6.76
CA ALA A 66 -2.56 -23.61 -7.90
C ALA A 66 -1.59 -22.78 -8.75
N VAL A 67 -1.89 -21.50 -8.97
CA VAL A 67 -1.06 -20.60 -9.80
C VAL A 67 0.07 -19.92 -9.01
N ARG A 68 -0.04 -19.86 -7.68
CA ARG A 68 1.04 -19.45 -6.76
C ARG A 68 1.17 -20.51 -5.66
N PRO A 69 1.86 -21.63 -5.94
CA PRO A 69 2.15 -22.59 -4.89
C PRO A 69 2.90 -21.87 -3.77
N GLN A 70 2.28 -21.80 -2.60
CA GLN A 70 2.95 -21.32 -1.41
C GLN A 70 4.19 -22.19 -1.19
N PRO A 71 5.34 -21.64 -0.77
CA PRO A 71 6.43 -22.47 -0.28
C PRO A 71 5.85 -23.38 0.80
N SER A 72 6.10 -24.69 0.68
CA SER A 72 5.55 -25.68 1.60
C SER A 72 5.84 -25.21 3.02
N LYS A 73 4.81 -25.20 3.87
CA LYS A 73 5.03 -25.15 5.31
C LYS A 73 5.83 -26.40 5.66
N THR A 74 7.14 -26.28 5.66
CA THR A 74 7.99 -27.20 6.39
C THR A 74 7.60 -26.98 7.84
N LEU A 75 6.89 -27.95 8.41
CA LEU A 75 6.60 -28.05 9.83
C LEU A 75 7.96 -28.08 10.54
N ILE A 76 8.47 -26.90 10.92
CA ILE A 76 9.51 -26.82 11.92
C ILE A 76 8.83 -27.25 13.23
N PRO A 77 9.29 -28.33 13.90
CA PRO A 77 8.73 -28.75 15.17
C PRO A 77 8.80 -27.60 16.18
N GLN A 78 7.71 -27.36 16.90
CA GLN A 78 7.75 -26.52 18.09
C GLN A 78 8.78 -27.11 19.07
N PRO A 79 9.71 -26.32 19.62
CA PRO A 79 10.47 -26.77 20.78
C PRO A 79 9.52 -26.77 21.98
N GLU A 80 9.37 -27.93 22.58
CA GLU A 80 8.72 -28.14 23.87
C GLU A 80 9.35 -27.24 24.95
N GLU A 81 8.50 -26.79 25.88
CA GLU A 81 8.91 -26.15 27.12
C GLU A 81 9.90 -27.04 27.87
N ASP A 82 11.05 -26.49 28.26
CA ASP A 82 11.78 -27.04 29.39
C ASP A 82 12.33 -25.96 30.32
N LYS A 83 12.06 -26.19 31.60
CA LYS A 83 12.26 -25.28 32.73
C LYS A 83 13.73 -25.24 33.17
N LYS A 84 14.16 -24.01 33.53
CA LYS A 84 15.20 -23.65 34.54
C LYS A 84 16.67 -23.94 34.20
N LYS A 85 17.46 -22.86 34.07
CA LYS A 85 18.34 -22.29 35.12
C LYS A 85 19.06 -21.06 34.56
N GLY A 86 19.02 -19.96 35.33
CA GLY A 86 19.53 -18.66 34.90
C GLY A 86 21.04 -18.49 35.04
N VAL A 87 21.57 -17.48 34.35
CA VAL A 87 22.66 -16.58 34.78
C VAL A 87 22.53 -15.29 33.96
N SER A 88 22.66 -14.15 34.66
CA SER A 88 22.56 -12.77 34.19
C SER A 88 23.37 -12.44 32.94
N THR A 89 22.78 -11.64 32.05
CA THR A 89 23.52 -10.78 31.11
C THR A 89 22.95 -9.36 31.14
N SER A 90 23.89 -8.44 31.02
CA SER A 90 23.81 -7.00 31.26
C SER A 90 22.75 -6.26 30.45
N THR A 91 22.08 -5.35 31.15
CA THR A 91 21.16 -4.31 30.67
C THR A 91 21.76 -3.42 29.58
N ALA A 92 21.29 -3.58 28.34
CA ALA A 92 21.15 -2.47 27.40
C ALA A 92 19.69 -2.00 27.49
N GLN A 93 19.49 -0.82 28.07
CA GLN A 93 18.17 -0.22 28.24
C GLN A 93 17.57 0.10 26.87
N ASN A 94 16.65 -0.75 26.40
CA ASN A 94 15.60 -0.32 25.49
C ASN A 94 14.72 0.68 26.25
N PRO A 95 14.52 1.92 25.78
CA PRO A 95 13.39 2.70 26.23
C PRO A 95 12.16 1.99 25.67
N ALA A 96 11.49 1.24 26.55
CA ALA A 96 10.13 0.78 26.33
C ALA A 96 9.28 2.02 25.99
N ALA A 97 8.87 2.09 24.72
CA ALA A 97 7.91 3.07 24.25
C ALA A 97 6.55 2.71 24.84
N THR A 98 6.29 3.19 26.06
CA THR A 98 4.94 3.26 26.61
C THR A 98 4.42 4.68 26.39
N LEU A 99 4.12 5.00 25.14
CA LEU A 99 3.21 6.09 24.81
C LEU A 99 2.10 5.48 23.95
N ASN A 100 0.92 5.31 24.55
CA ASN A 100 -0.34 5.23 23.83
C ASN A 100 -0.58 6.58 23.13
N SER A 101 0.22 6.91 22.11
CA SER A 101 -0.13 8.03 21.23
C SER A 101 -1.22 7.54 20.30
N SER A 102 -2.47 7.95 20.56
CA SER A 102 -3.51 7.86 19.54
C SER A 102 -2.98 8.57 18.29
N PHE A 103 -3.07 7.91 17.14
CA PHE A 103 -2.61 8.47 15.87
C PHE A 103 -3.25 9.84 15.62
N ASN A 104 -2.42 10.83 15.26
CA ASN A 104 -2.83 12.17 14.90
C ASN A 104 -2.64 12.38 13.39
N ALA A 105 -3.75 12.24 12.66
CA ALA A 105 -3.80 12.41 11.21
C ALA A 105 -3.34 13.82 10.77
N THR A 106 -3.69 14.84 11.55
CA THR A 106 -3.28 16.23 11.27
C THR A 106 -1.76 16.39 11.37
N THR A 107 -1.13 15.81 12.40
CA THR A 107 0.33 15.84 12.54
C THR A 107 1.02 15.11 11.40
N ALA A 108 0.49 13.95 10.95
CA ALA A 108 1.02 13.26 9.78
C ALA A 108 0.95 14.13 8.51
N ALA A 109 -0.20 14.77 8.27
CA ALA A 109 -0.40 15.68 7.14
C ALA A 109 0.51 16.91 7.19
N GLU A 110 0.66 17.54 8.35
CA GLU A 110 1.54 18.70 8.54
C GLU A 110 3.01 18.32 8.35
N TRP A 111 3.43 17.17 8.86
CA TRP A 111 4.78 16.68 8.64
C TRP A 111 5.04 16.48 7.14
N ALA A 112 4.12 15.83 6.43
CA ALA A 112 4.26 15.59 5.00
C ALA A 112 4.29 16.89 4.19
N TYR A 113 3.39 17.84 4.48
CA TYR A 113 3.35 19.14 3.82
C TYR A 113 4.69 19.90 3.94
N ASN A 114 5.33 19.82 5.11
CA ASN A 114 6.57 20.54 5.40
C ASN A 114 7.85 19.80 5.00
N ASN A 115 7.75 18.50 4.65
CA ASN A 115 8.91 17.66 4.34
C ASN A 115 8.86 17.06 2.93
N TYR A 116 7.92 17.47 2.07
CA TYR A 116 7.73 16.93 0.71
C TYR A 116 8.97 16.97 -0.22
N ASN A 117 9.97 17.79 0.11
CA ASN A 117 11.23 17.97 -0.61
C ASN A 117 12.45 17.76 0.30
N ARG A 118 12.29 17.01 1.40
CA ARG A 118 13.34 16.81 2.40
C ARG A 118 13.47 15.33 2.74
N TYR A 119 14.70 14.84 2.72
CA TYR A 119 15.02 13.48 3.13
C TYR A 119 15.63 13.49 4.53
N SER A 120 14.94 12.85 5.48
CA SER A 120 15.44 12.68 6.83
C SER A 120 16.66 11.74 6.83
N THR A 121 17.69 12.06 7.63
CA THR A 121 18.80 11.12 7.85
C THR A 121 18.40 9.94 8.72
N ASP A 122 17.23 9.96 9.35
CA ASP A 122 16.73 8.87 10.19
C ASP A 122 16.10 7.73 9.36
N PHE A 123 15.93 7.93 8.05
CA PHE A 123 15.36 6.97 7.10
C PHE A 123 16.22 6.91 5.82
N PRO A 124 16.19 5.80 5.06
CA PRO A 124 16.84 5.79 3.76
C PRO A 124 16.12 6.72 2.80
N ALA A 125 16.88 7.34 1.90
CA ALA A 125 16.34 8.08 0.76
C ALA A 125 16.42 7.23 -0.50
N PHE A 126 15.28 6.89 -1.10
CA PHE A 126 15.24 6.04 -2.31
C PHE A 126 15.28 6.84 -3.62
N THR A 127 16.00 7.97 -3.63
CA THR A 127 16.11 8.86 -4.80
C THR A 127 16.72 8.18 -6.02
N LYS A 128 17.56 7.17 -5.81
CA LYS A 128 18.23 6.40 -6.88
C LYS A 128 17.35 5.36 -7.54
N TRP A 129 16.29 4.90 -6.88
CA TRP A 129 15.35 3.92 -7.42
C TRP A 129 14.07 4.56 -7.96
N GLY A 130 13.94 5.90 -7.87
CA GLY A 130 12.79 6.64 -8.38
C GLY A 130 11.46 6.34 -7.67
N SER A 131 11.47 5.66 -6.53
CA SER A 131 10.27 5.18 -5.85
C SER A 131 10.37 5.35 -4.32
N ASP A 132 10.20 6.59 -3.86
CA ASP A 132 10.23 6.93 -2.42
C ASP A 132 8.83 7.17 -1.82
N CYS A 133 7.75 7.05 -2.61
CA CYS A 133 6.40 7.39 -2.15
C CYS A 133 5.95 6.64 -0.89
N THR A 134 6.09 5.30 -0.84
CA THR A 134 5.69 4.50 0.31
C THR A 134 6.53 4.80 1.55
N ASN A 135 7.84 4.98 1.35
CA ASN A 135 8.76 5.33 2.42
C ASN A 135 8.38 6.69 3.03
N PHE A 136 8.08 7.68 2.18
CA PHE A 136 7.63 9.00 2.62
C PHE A 136 6.32 8.97 3.40
N VAL A 137 5.27 8.34 2.88
CA VAL A 137 3.99 8.26 3.62
C VAL A 137 4.14 7.42 4.89
N SER A 138 5.02 6.41 4.90
CA SER A 138 5.27 5.63 6.10
C SER A 138 5.94 6.48 7.20
N GLN A 139 6.89 7.34 6.82
CA GLN A 139 7.46 8.34 7.73
C GLN A 139 6.39 9.32 8.23
N ALA A 140 5.50 9.80 7.36
CA ALA A 140 4.41 10.69 7.75
C ALA A 140 3.48 10.04 8.78
N LEU A 141 3.09 8.78 8.56
CA LEU A 141 2.27 8.01 9.50
C LEU A 141 2.97 7.82 10.86
N LEU A 142 4.26 7.47 10.85
CA LEU A 142 5.06 7.36 12.07
C LEU A 142 5.13 8.69 12.82
N LYS A 143 5.34 9.81 12.12
CA LYS A 143 5.37 11.15 12.72
C LYS A 143 4.00 11.60 13.22
N GLY A 144 2.92 11.05 12.66
CA GLY A 144 1.58 11.11 13.22
C GLY A 144 1.36 10.23 14.46
N GLY A 145 2.37 9.50 14.93
CA GLY A 145 2.28 8.66 16.13
C GLY A 145 1.84 7.22 15.87
N LEU A 146 1.81 6.76 14.61
CA LEU A 146 1.55 5.36 14.31
C LEU A 146 2.80 4.52 14.61
N ALA A 147 2.74 3.66 15.62
CA ALA A 147 3.87 2.80 15.97
C ALA A 147 4.15 1.78 14.85
N MET A 148 5.43 1.54 14.57
CA MET A 148 5.86 0.44 13.71
C MET A 148 5.42 -0.89 14.34
N THR A 149 4.72 -1.73 13.58
CA THR A 149 4.17 -3.00 14.09
C THR A 149 4.16 -4.09 13.02
N GLY A 150 4.29 -5.34 13.45
CA GLY A 150 4.35 -6.49 12.55
C GLY A 150 5.48 -6.32 11.52
N ASN A 151 5.18 -6.54 10.25
CA ASN A 151 6.14 -6.39 9.16
C ASN A 151 6.24 -4.94 8.63
N TRP A 152 5.48 -3.98 9.15
CA TRP A 152 5.60 -2.56 8.77
C TRP A 152 6.57 -1.86 9.73
N TYR A 153 7.86 -1.93 9.38
CA TYR A 153 8.93 -1.31 10.15
C TYR A 153 10.14 -0.96 9.27
N ILE A 154 10.94 -0.03 9.75
CA ILE A 154 12.31 0.20 9.29
C ILE A 154 13.15 0.74 10.45
N TYR A 155 14.36 0.19 10.64
CA TYR A 155 15.28 0.63 11.67
C TYR A 155 16.66 0.89 11.10
N LYS A 156 17.28 1.99 11.51
CA LYS A 156 18.65 2.31 11.14
C LYS A 156 19.62 1.43 11.92
N LYS A 157 20.49 0.71 11.21
CA LYS A 157 21.62 -0.03 11.81
C LYS A 157 22.84 0.88 11.95
N ASN A 158 23.14 1.65 10.91
CA ASN A 158 24.26 2.59 10.85
C ASN A 158 23.99 3.68 9.79
N SER A 159 24.87 4.67 9.70
CA SER A 159 24.73 5.81 8.78
C SER A 159 25.56 5.73 7.50
N THR A 160 26.07 4.54 7.14
CA THR A 160 26.99 4.38 6.00
C THR A 160 26.33 4.64 4.65
N TYR A 161 25.15 4.06 4.42
CA TYR A 161 24.38 4.20 3.18
C TYR A 161 23.00 4.81 3.48
N LEU A 162 22.96 6.14 3.61
CA LEU A 162 21.71 6.89 3.76
C LEU A 162 20.90 6.97 2.47
N VAL A 163 21.59 6.89 1.33
CA VAL A 163 21.00 6.86 -0.02
C VAL A 163 21.43 5.55 -0.68
N PRO A 164 20.83 4.41 -0.33
CA PRO A 164 21.25 3.11 -0.85
C PRO A 164 21.00 3.02 -2.36
N GLU A 165 22.00 2.53 -3.09
CA GLU A 165 21.92 2.32 -4.55
C GLU A 165 21.60 0.85 -4.89
N SER A 166 21.74 -0.07 -3.94
CA SER A 166 21.47 -1.50 -4.10
C SER A 166 20.79 -2.11 -2.87
N ALA A 167 20.20 -3.30 -3.05
CA ALA A 167 19.64 -4.07 -1.93
C ALA A 167 20.69 -4.38 -0.86
N ASP A 168 21.95 -4.65 -1.25
CA ASP A 168 23.04 -4.89 -0.31
C ASP A 168 23.36 -3.66 0.54
N GLN A 169 23.41 -2.47 -0.06
CA GLN A 169 23.62 -1.22 0.68
C GLN A 169 22.45 -0.92 1.62
N LEU A 170 21.21 -1.15 1.16
CA LEU A 170 20.02 -1.02 1.99
C LEU A 170 20.10 -1.97 3.20
N ASN A 171 20.36 -3.25 2.97
CA ASN A 171 20.44 -4.27 4.03
C ASN A 171 21.62 -4.05 4.98
N TYR A 172 22.70 -3.40 4.52
CA TYR A 172 23.84 -3.03 5.35
C TYR A 172 23.49 -1.94 6.37
N SER A 173 22.81 -0.86 5.95
CA SER A 173 22.51 0.28 6.81
C SER A 173 21.14 0.24 7.49
N TRP A 174 20.25 -0.64 7.04
CA TRP A 174 18.85 -0.66 7.48
C TRP A 174 18.36 -2.08 7.79
N SER A 175 17.43 -2.17 8.74
CA SER A 175 16.66 -3.37 9.07
C SER A 175 15.22 -3.13 8.69
N LEU A 176 14.67 -3.93 7.78
CA LEU A 176 13.30 -3.88 7.32
C LEU A 176 12.85 -5.29 6.95
N SER A 177 11.54 -5.48 6.89
CA SER A 177 10.93 -6.69 6.35
C SER A 177 11.25 -6.89 4.87
N ASP A 178 11.25 -8.15 4.43
CA ASP A 178 11.39 -8.51 3.01
C ASP A 178 10.34 -9.58 2.65
N PRO A 179 9.33 -9.26 1.83
CA PRO A 179 9.09 -7.96 1.19
C PRO A 179 8.57 -6.91 2.19
N SER A 180 8.86 -5.62 1.94
CA SER A 180 8.59 -4.55 2.92
C SER A 180 7.35 -3.73 2.63
N PRO A 181 6.31 -3.75 3.49
CA PRO A 181 5.23 -2.77 3.44
C PRO A 181 5.67 -1.35 3.81
N TRP A 182 6.89 -1.15 4.36
CA TRP A 182 7.39 0.21 4.61
C TRP A 182 7.82 0.92 3.31
N THR A 183 8.38 0.19 2.35
CA THR A 183 8.99 0.77 1.14
C THR A 183 8.28 0.40 -0.16
N SER A 184 7.52 -0.70 -0.20
CA SER A 184 6.81 -1.17 -1.40
C SER A 184 5.33 -0.79 -1.36
N VAL A 185 4.83 -0.09 -2.40
CA VAL A 185 3.39 0.25 -2.51
C VAL A 185 2.51 -1.01 -2.50
N LYS A 186 2.95 -2.08 -3.17
CA LYS A 186 2.20 -3.34 -3.24
C LYS A 186 2.03 -3.97 -1.86
N GLU A 187 3.11 -4.03 -1.09
CA GLU A 187 3.08 -4.58 0.26
C GLU A 187 2.33 -3.66 1.21
N PHE A 188 2.52 -2.35 1.10
CA PHE A 188 1.81 -1.33 1.88
C PHE A 188 0.29 -1.44 1.70
N TYR A 189 -0.16 -1.54 0.44
CA TYR A 189 -1.56 -1.74 0.08
C TYR A 189 -2.14 -2.98 0.76
N SER A 190 -1.40 -4.09 0.72
CA SER A 190 -1.82 -5.37 1.27
C SER A 190 -1.85 -5.35 2.80
N TYR A 191 -0.82 -4.78 3.43
CA TYR A 191 -0.71 -4.65 4.88
C TYR A 191 -1.83 -3.78 5.46
N TRP A 192 -2.11 -2.63 4.84
CA TRP A 192 -3.08 -1.66 5.35
C TRP A 192 -4.50 -1.85 4.83
N ARG A 193 -4.80 -2.96 4.15
CA ARG A 193 -6.11 -3.18 3.52
C ARG A 193 -7.32 -2.94 4.43
N GLY A 194 -7.20 -3.29 5.72
CA GLY A 194 -8.25 -3.05 6.72
C GLY A 194 -8.54 -1.57 7.02
N LYS A 195 -7.76 -0.64 6.46
CA LYS A 195 -7.92 0.82 6.58
C LYS A 195 -8.61 1.46 5.36
N TYR A 196 -9.02 0.66 4.38
CA TYR A 196 -9.76 1.11 3.21
C TYR A 196 -11.07 1.81 3.61
N VAL A 197 -11.35 2.95 2.99
CA VAL A 197 -12.57 3.74 3.21
C VAL A 197 -13.42 3.79 1.95
N ALA A 198 -12.82 4.15 0.82
CA ALA A 198 -13.52 4.34 -0.45
C ALA A 198 -12.54 4.18 -1.61
N GLY A 199 -13.04 3.86 -2.79
CA GLY A 199 -12.24 3.76 -4.01
C GLY A 199 -13.08 4.10 -5.22
N THR A 200 -12.42 4.53 -6.30
CA THR A 200 -13.10 4.92 -7.54
C THR A 200 -12.15 4.92 -8.75
N SER A 201 -12.71 4.91 -9.96
CA SER A 201 -11.93 5.13 -11.17
C SER A 201 -11.60 6.61 -11.35
N ARG A 202 -10.60 6.90 -12.20
CA ARG A 202 -10.27 8.26 -12.61
C ARG A 202 -11.47 8.97 -13.19
N GLU A 203 -12.16 8.35 -14.15
CA GLU A 203 -13.26 8.97 -14.86
C GLU A 203 -14.40 9.36 -13.90
N ASN A 204 -14.74 8.47 -12.96
CA ASN A 204 -15.78 8.76 -11.97
C ASN A 204 -15.31 9.78 -10.91
N TYR A 205 -14.03 9.81 -10.56
CA TYR A 205 -13.51 10.88 -9.70
C TYR A 205 -13.53 12.23 -10.40
N GLU A 206 -13.07 12.32 -11.65
CA GLU A 206 -13.08 13.57 -12.44
C GLU A 206 -14.50 14.14 -12.54
N GLU A 207 -15.49 13.29 -12.79
CA GLU A 207 -16.90 13.69 -12.86
C GLU A 207 -17.51 14.06 -11.49
N LYS A 208 -17.18 13.30 -10.43
CA LYS A 208 -17.89 13.37 -9.14
C LYS A 208 -17.02 13.77 -7.95
N HIS A 209 -15.85 14.36 -8.16
CA HIS A 209 -14.91 14.75 -7.11
C HIS A 209 -15.57 15.55 -5.98
N ALA A 210 -16.51 16.44 -6.31
CA ALA A 210 -17.27 17.20 -5.32
C ALA A 210 -18.13 16.31 -4.38
N GLU A 211 -18.63 15.16 -4.84
CA GLU A 211 -19.30 14.20 -3.98
C GLU A 211 -18.31 13.51 -3.03
N PHE A 212 -17.11 13.15 -3.52
CA PHE A 212 -16.05 12.57 -2.70
C PHE A 212 -15.53 13.57 -1.66
N TYR A 213 -15.43 14.85 -2.02
CA TYR A 213 -15.04 15.93 -1.11
C TYR A 213 -15.95 16.04 0.11
N ASN A 214 -17.24 15.73 -0.05
CA ASN A 214 -18.22 15.76 1.04
C ASN A 214 -18.29 14.46 1.85
N ARG A 215 -17.46 13.45 1.54
CA ARG A 215 -17.36 12.21 2.32
C ARG A 215 -16.46 12.41 3.54
N SER A 216 -16.49 11.42 4.43
CA SER A 216 -15.59 11.29 5.57
C SER A 216 -14.15 10.94 5.16
N ILE A 217 -13.54 11.77 4.31
CA ILE A 217 -12.13 11.72 3.86
C ILE A 217 -11.47 13.00 4.35
N TYR A 218 -10.32 12.89 5.00
CA TYR A 218 -9.74 14.02 5.71
C TYR A 218 -8.22 14.13 5.59
N ARG A 219 -7.68 15.29 6.01
CA ARG A 219 -6.23 15.50 6.17
C ARG A 219 -5.62 14.35 6.98
N GLY A 220 -4.53 13.80 6.46
CA GLY A 220 -3.80 12.66 7.02
C GLY A 220 -4.24 11.31 6.50
N ASP A 221 -5.39 11.23 5.81
CA ASP A 221 -5.75 10.04 5.04
C ASP A 221 -4.82 9.90 3.83
N LEU A 222 -4.67 8.67 3.35
CA LEU A 222 -3.83 8.36 2.21
C LEU A 222 -4.67 8.11 0.97
N VAL A 223 -4.10 8.45 -0.19
CA VAL A 223 -4.62 8.11 -1.50
C VAL A 223 -3.62 7.16 -2.16
N ILE A 224 -4.04 5.92 -2.40
CA ILE A 224 -3.28 4.93 -3.16
C ILE A 224 -3.75 4.97 -4.60
N PHE A 225 -2.82 5.18 -5.53
CA PHE A 225 -3.08 5.24 -6.96
C PHE A 225 -2.73 3.91 -7.63
N SER A 226 -3.61 3.48 -8.52
CA SER A 226 -3.44 2.24 -9.26
C SER A 226 -3.46 2.47 -10.77
N LYS A 227 -2.55 1.80 -11.48
CA LYS A 227 -2.54 1.76 -12.95
C LYS A 227 -3.35 0.58 -13.45
N GLY A 228 -4.11 0.79 -14.52
CA GLY A 228 -4.81 -0.27 -15.23
C GLY A 228 -3.84 -1.13 -16.04
N LEU A 229 -4.01 -2.45 -16.00
CA LEU A 229 -3.13 -3.40 -16.68
C LEU A 229 -3.85 -4.30 -17.70
N SER A 230 -5.15 -4.05 -17.96
CA SER A 230 -5.91 -4.63 -19.09
C SER A 230 -7.32 -4.02 -19.22
N GLY A 231 -7.47 -2.73 -18.85
CA GLY A 231 -8.75 -2.03 -18.92
C GLY A 231 -9.78 -2.35 -17.82
N TRP A 232 -9.53 -3.32 -16.94
CA TRP A 232 -10.42 -3.63 -15.79
C TRP A 232 -9.68 -4.11 -14.52
N ILE A 233 -8.38 -4.40 -14.60
CA ILE A 233 -7.57 -4.79 -13.43
C ILE A 233 -6.59 -3.69 -13.11
N THR A 234 -6.42 -3.38 -11.83
CA THR A 234 -5.53 -2.33 -11.38
C THR A 234 -4.50 -2.82 -10.37
N VAL A 235 -3.30 -2.28 -10.48
CA VAL A 235 -2.19 -2.53 -9.55
C VAL A 235 -1.81 -1.22 -8.88
N ALA A 236 -1.73 -1.24 -7.55
CA ALA A 236 -1.26 -0.11 -6.75
C ALA A 236 0.20 0.19 -7.10
N THR A 237 0.47 1.43 -7.50
CA THR A 237 1.78 1.85 -8.03
C THR A 237 2.32 3.12 -7.37
N HIS A 238 1.47 3.88 -6.69
CA HIS A 238 1.86 5.10 -6.01
C HIS A 238 0.97 5.37 -4.80
N VAL A 239 1.47 6.14 -3.85
CA VAL A 239 0.72 6.56 -2.67
C VAL A 239 1.10 7.98 -2.30
N MET A 240 0.12 8.77 -1.89
CA MET A 240 0.28 10.13 -1.39
C MET A 240 -0.60 10.34 -0.16
N ILE A 241 -0.33 11.39 0.61
CA ILE A 241 -1.10 11.76 1.81
C ILE A 241 -1.87 13.04 1.56
N ILE A 242 -3.12 13.12 2.02
CA ILE A 242 -3.95 14.32 1.95
C ILE A 242 -3.43 15.34 2.95
N THR A 243 -2.98 16.50 2.47
CA THR A 243 -2.42 17.55 3.31
C THR A 243 -3.31 18.77 3.43
N GLU A 244 -4.14 19.05 2.43
CA GLU A 244 -5.07 20.19 2.45
C GLU A 244 -6.35 19.87 1.65
N TYR A 245 -7.33 20.76 1.76
CA TYR A 245 -8.55 20.75 0.97
C TYR A 245 -8.57 21.94 0.01
N ASP A 246 -9.08 21.73 -1.19
CA ASP A 246 -9.44 22.79 -2.12
C ASP A 246 -10.95 23.01 -2.02
N SER A 247 -11.37 23.96 -1.18
CA SER A 247 -12.79 24.25 -0.97
C SER A 247 -13.46 24.95 -2.16
N THR A 248 -12.68 25.55 -3.05
CA THR A 248 -13.14 26.21 -4.27
C THR A 248 -13.47 25.18 -5.34
N ASN A 249 -12.53 24.28 -5.62
CA ASN A 249 -12.71 23.22 -6.62
C ASN A 249 -13.36 21.95 -6.06
N LYS A 250 -13.62 21.89 -4.74
CA LYS A 250 -14.11 20.70 -4.04
C LYS A 250 -13.22 19.48 -4.32
N ASP A 251 -11.90 19.66 -4.15
CA ASP A 251 -10.89 18.62 -4.37
C ASP A 251 -9.96 18.48 -3.15
N PHE A 252 -9.14 17.44 -3.14
CA PHE A 252 -8.10 17.22 -2.12
C PHE A 252 -6.73 17.61 -2.66
N LYS A 253 -5.86 18.10 -1.78
CA LYS A 253 -4.46 18.42 -2.12
C LYS A 253 -3.52 17.51 -1.36
N LEU A 254 -2.51 17.00 -2.07
CA LEU A 254 -1.70 15.87 -1.64
C LEU A 254 -0.22 16.20 -1.54
N ALA A 255 0.51 15.49 -0.68
CA ALA A 255 1.97 15.51 -0.66
C ALA A 255 2.58 14.13 -0.96
N GLY A 256 3.77 14.13 -1.58
CA GLY A 256 4.50 12.91 -1.96
C GLY A 256 5.94 13.15 -2.44
N HIS A 257 6.74 12.09 -2.50
CA HIS A 257 8.20 12.16 -2.77
C HIS A 257 8.68 11.57 -4.10
N SER A 258 7.97 10.66 -4.77
CA SER A 258 8.47 10.10 -6.05
C SER A 258 8.63 11.16 -7.14
N ASN A 259 7.78 12.18 -7.07
CA ASN A 259 8.04 13.51 -7.59
C ASN A 259 7.66 14.44 -6.44
N GLU A 260 8.57 15.32 -6.02
CA GLU A 260 8.32 16.25 -4.92
C GLU A 260 7.03 17.02 -5.21
N ARG A 261 6.02 16.79 -4.38
CA ARG A 261 4.69 17.38 -4.53
C ARG A 261 4.27 17.96 -3.20
N GLN A 262 4.01 19.26 -3.19
CA GLN A 262 3.42 19.98 -2.06
C GLN A 262 2.03 20.41 -2.44
N ALA A 263 1.02 19.97 -1.69
CA ALA A 263 -0.38 20.35 -1.91
C ALA A 263 -0.86 20.21 -3.36
N TYR A 264 -0.44 19.14 -4.03
CA TYR A 264 -0.75 18.88 -5.42
C TYR A 264 -2.21 18.40 -5.57
N PRO A 265 -3.03 19.01 -6.43
CA PRO A 265 -4.44 18.63 -6.58
C PRO A 265 -4.62 17.16 -6.96
N LEU A 266 -5.57 16.47 -6.33
CA LEU A 266 -5.86 15.07 -6.62
C LEU A 266 -6.43 14.91 -8.04
N LEU A 267 -7.24 15.86 -8.52
CA LEU A 267 -7.68 15.91 -9.92
C LEU A 267 -6.51 15.94 -10.92
N ASP A 268 -5.39 16.55 -10.56
CA ASP A 268 -4.20 16.54 -11.39
C ASP A 268 -3.33 15.28 -11.18
N ALA A 269 -3.27 14.78 -9.94
CA ALA A 269 -2.54 13.56 -9.62
C ALA A 269 -3.10 12.34 -10.34
N ILE A 270 -4.43 12.20 -10.35
CA ILE A 270 -5.12 11.01 -10.85
C ILE A 270 -5.02 10.84 -12.37
N LYS A 271 -4.75 11.91 -13.14
CA LYS A 271 -4.63 11.88 -14.62
C LYS A 271 -3.66 10.81 -15.13
N ALA A 272 -2.61 10.51 -14.36
CA ALA A 272 -1.58 9.51 -14.67
C ALA A 272 -1.93 8.08 -14.25
N TYR A 273 -3.11 7.86 -13.68
CA TYR A 273 -3.56 6.60 -13.08
C TYR A 273 -4.98 6.24 -13.55
N SER A 274 -5.40 5.02 -13.26
CA SER A 274 -6.73 4.53 -13.63
C SER A 274 -7.70 4.55 -12.45
N ASN A 275 -7.20 4.36 -11.23
CA ASN A 275 -8.01 4.26 -10.03
C ASN A 275 -7.30 4.87 -8.83
N ILE A 276 -8.10 5.26 -7.83
CA ILE A 276 -7.64 5.67 -6.51
C ILE A 276 -8.42 4.93 -5.43
N ASP A 277 -7.74 4.68 -4.31
CA ASP A 277 -8.32 4.18 -3.07
C ASP A 277 -7.92 5.10 -1.90
N PHE A 278 -8.87 5.47 -1.07
CA PHE A 278 -8.71 6.28 0.14
C PHE A 278 -8.59 5.39 1.37
N TYR A 279 -7.61 5.69 2.23
CA TYR A 279 -7.30 4.94 3.44
C TYR A 279 -7.27 5.86 4.67
N SER A 280 -7.95 5.47 5.75
CA SER A 280 -8.03 6.24 7.00
C SER A 280 -7.41 5.49 8.18
N PHE A 281 -6.64 6.21 8.99
CA PHE A 281 -5.85 5.67 10.10
C PHE A 281 -6.32 6.15 11.48
N ARG A 282 -7.47 6.83 11.53
CA ARG A 282 -8.14 7.27 12.76
C ARG A 282 -8.91 6.16 13.44
#